data_AF-A0A7S1UUI6-F1
#
_entry.id   AF-A0A7S1UUI6-F1
#
_cell.length_a   1.000
_cell.length_b   1.000
_cell.length_c   1.000
_cell.angle_alpha   90.00
_cell.angle_beta   90.00
_cell.angle_gamma   90.00
#
_symmetry.space_group_name_H-M   'P 1'
#
loop_
_entity.id
_entity.type
_entity.pdbx_description
1 polymer ?
#
loop_
_entity_poly.entity_id
_entity_poly.type
_entity_poly.pdbx_seq_one_letter_code
_entity_poly.pdbx_strand_id
1 'polypeptide(L)'
;MTKRAAGVSVLLATVPSGLKGDGFASLCSKSSDSQERKKPTEEEFLDCFRQNVADVIANAYKAEPELHHSLGGEITTSLCEDVFSLVSLQLEALQEYLNVSELSKTPKGTDMLLEGLRAIVDSLIKEQKTHRDKLLEDIESCCAAANDFIRMLEKTEEFLSDLQEEYAELAWNSSFDDDRDDEVPPVGLFHREISNLMTAYGHDAVYAVQYAHVFVLRTIKHSDIPKNLFSRDWEDVYTHNEVALSLIKTMEDFLYDFHNFLVDEMLYRKVVAVLIQAIVCFYVRCFIRKAERLRQKRPLSKLIKSKEQKFESGERALCRMMYDIDLFRNYFGQLVKQIPPLGKVVQDELSTLVVITECFALAITDPVTSQIEDLALVLHKRTGANANITRFLIMDIWMLGAPRERQPALDKKLRGMHDELMLMSLRMQWVPQRHKTKPALKGILLDETLKDVYDERLLQEQIPCGGSLVHNIKHQVKHQVVDRIRKPRPKRRTSSPPVPLEQVISYPRPLPNFSPYPNVDHDKFLENFHESFVEVLKLHNLKIFVTSSDELEPETRREVVNPLKEHRKASRSDHNRT
;
A
#
# COMPACT_ATOMS: atom_id res chain seq x y z
N MET A 1 -22.87 8.43 48.14
CA MET A 1 -21.56 8.38 47.47
C MET A 1 -21.51 9.52 46.48
N THR A 2 -21.00 10.67 46.92
CA THR A 2 -20.95 11.93 46.17
C THR A 2 -19.53 12.45 46.28
N LYS A 3 -18.75 12.34 45.19
CA LYS A 3 -17.50 13.07 44.91
C LYS A 3 -16.93 12.62 43.55
N ARG A 4 -17.48 13.15 42.46
CA ARG A 4 -16.84 13.23 41.13
C ARG A 4 -17.43 14.47 40.43
N ALA A 5 -16.93 15.66 40.76
CA ALA A 5 -17.35 16.91 40.11
C ALA A 5 -16.30 18.04 40.21
N ALA A 6 -15.01 17.72 40.37
CA ALA A 6 -13.97 18.75 40.55
C ALA A 6 -12.83 18.72 39.51
N GLY A 7 -12.90 17.87 38.48
CA GLY A 7 -11.82 17.69 37.50
C GLY A 7 -12.02 18.35 36.13
N VAL A 8 -13.25 18.68 35.74
CA VAL A 8 -13.57 19.07 34.34
C VAL A 8 -13.42 20.58 34.09
N SER A 9 -13.14 21.38 35.13
CA SER A 9 -13.21 22.85 35.04
C SER A 9 -11.97 23.53 34.43
N VAL A 10 -10.87 22.82 34.17
CA VAL A 10 -9.60 23.43 33.73
C VAL A 10 -9.31 23.29 32.23
N LEU A 11 -10.01 22.40 31.50
CA LEU A 11 -9.82 22.21 30.05
C LEU A 11 -10.78 23.01 29.16
N LEU A 12 -11.72 23.77 29.74
CA LEU A 12 -12.66 24.63 29.00
C LEU A 12 -12.13 26.04 28.67
N ALA A 13 -10.83 26.30 28.88
CA ALA A 13 -10.25 27.63 28.72
C ALA A 13 -9.69 27.93 27.31
N THR A 14 -9.59 26.95 26.42
CA THR A 14 -9.01 27.11 25.07
C THR A 14 -9.99 26.84 23.92
N VAL A 15 -11.25 26.50 24.21
CA VAL A 15 -12.29 26.38 23.18
C VAL A 15 -12.66 27.80 22.69
N PRO A 16 -12.68 28.07 21.37
CA PRO A 16 -13.13 29.35 20.83
C PRO A 16 -14.48 29.71 21.45
N SER A 17 -14.63 30.97 21.87
CA SER A 17 -15.77 31.51 22.64
C SER A 17 -17.15 31.40 22.00
N GLY A 18 -17.31 30.65 20.91
CA GLY A 18 -18.58 30.29 20.27
C GLY A 18 -19.15 28.92 20.63
N LEU A 19 -18.48 28.09 21.45
CA LEU A 19 -18.91 26.72 21.80
C LEU A 19 -19.11 26.49 23.30
N LYS A 20 -19.46 27.54 24.06
CA LYS A 20 -19.93 27.34 25.46
C LYS A 20 -21.38 26.87 25.44
N GLY A 21 -21.67 25.83 26.22
CA GLY A 21 -22.92 25.05 26.29
C GLY A 21 -24.21 25.81 26.64
N ASP A 22 -24.25 27.14 26.53
CA ASP A 22 -25.50 27.92 26.54
C ASP A 22 -26.19 27.95 25.15
N GLY A 23 -25.59 27.28 24.15
CA GLY A 23 -25.95 27.39 22.74
C GLY A 23 -27.13 26.55 22.26
N PHE A 24 -27.49 25.44 22.92
CA PHE A 24 -28.55 24.56 22.39
C PHE A 24 -29.94 25.22 22.46
N ALA A 25 -30.22 25.96 23.54
CA ALA A 25 -31.43 26.79 23.63
C ALA A 25 -31.40 28.03 22.70
N SER A 26 -30.22 28.42 22.20
CA SER A 26 -30.02 29.61 21.37
C SER A 26 -30.03 29.34 19.85
N LEU A 27 -29.68 28.12 19.40
CA LEU A 27 -29.54 27.80 17.98
C LEU A 27 -30.88 27.61 17.26
N CYS A 28 -31.93 27.20 17.98
CA CYS A 28 -33.31 27.21 17.47
C CYS A 28 -34.02 28.56 17.65
N SER A 29 -33.39 29.58 18.25
CA SER A 29 -34.07 30.78 18.76
C SER A 29 -33.71 32.09 18.05
N LYS A 30 -33.40 32.07 16.75
CA LYS A 30 -33.30 33.33 15.96
C LYS A 30 -34.69 33.85 15.58
N SER A 31 -35.53 34.15 16.56
CA SER A 31 -36.59 35.16 16.40
C SER A 31 -36.76 35.91 17.71
N SER A 32 -36.41 37.20 17.65
CA SER A 32 -36.65 38.16 18.71
C SER A 32 -38.11 38.61 18.62
N ASP A 33 -39.01 37.94 19.35
CA ASP A 33 -40.23 38.58 19.87
C ASP A 33 -40.86 37.73 20.98
N SER A 34 -41.44 38.43 21.94
CA SER A 34 -41.90 38.00 23.27
C SER A 34 -43.12 37.06 23.26
N GLN A 35 -43.12 36.02 22.43
CA GLN A 35 -44.14 34.97 22.42
C GLN A 35 -43.72 33.79 23.31
N GLU A 36 -44.69 33.23 24.04
CA GLU A 36 -44.56 31.96 24.77
C GLU A 36 -43.78 30.95 23.92
N ARG A 37 -42.58 30.57 24.39
CA ARG A 37 -41.70 29.66 23.66
C ARG A 37 -42.39 28.30 23.55
N LYS A 38 -43.01 28.06 22.39
CA LYS A 38 -43.57 26.76 22.04
C LYS A 38 -42.43 25.74 22.07
N LYS A 39 -42.61 24.67 22.85
CA LYS A 39 -41.66 23.55 22.89
C LYS A 39 -41.50 22.99 21.46
N PRO A 40 -40.27 22.79 20.97
CA PRO A 40 -40.07 22.23 19.63
C PRO A 40 -40.75 20.86 19.56
N THR A 41 -41.29 20.54 18.40
CA THR A 41 -41.77 19.19 18.12
C THR A 41 -40.58 18.22 18.06
N GLU A 42 -40.86 16.94 18.22
CA GLU A 42 -39.83 15.89 18.22
C GLU A 42 -39.08 15.79 16.87
N GLU A 43 -39.79 15.96 15.76
CA GLU A 43 -39.22 15.97 14.41
C GLU A 43 -38.33 17.21 14.20
N GLU A 44 -38.81 18.39 14.61
CA GLU A 44 -38.01 19.63 14.59
C GLU A 44 -36.74 19.50 15.45
N PHE A 45 -36.84 18.85 16.60
CA PHE A 45 -35.68 18.58 17.46
C PHE A 45 -34.68 17.65 16.77
N LEU A 46 -35.13 16.51 16.24
CA LEU A 46 -34.24 15.55 15.56
C LEU A 46 -33.57 16.16 14.34
N ASP A 47 -34.28 16.94 13.52
CA ASP A 47 -33.69 17.62 12.38
C ASP A 47 -32.57 18.59 12.80
N CYS A 48 -32.82 19.39 13.86
CA CYS A 48 -31.81 20.28 14.42
C CYS A 48 -30.63 19.50 15.03
N PHE A 49 -30.92 18.39 15.72
CA PHE A 49 -29.91 17.53 16.32
C PHE A 49 -29.00 16.92 15.25
N ARG A 50 -29.56 16.33 14.18
CA ARG A 50 -28.79 15.74 13.07
C ARG A 50 -27.87 16.78 12.42
N GLN A 51 -28.37 17.99 12.18
CA GLN A 51 -27.56 19.07 11.62
C GLN A 51 -26.43 19.49 12.57
N ASN A 52 -26.74 19.65 13.87
CA ASN A 52 -25.75 20.05 14.86
C ASN A 52 -24.65 19.00 15.05
N VAL A 53 -25.02 17.72 15.14
CA VAL A 53 -24.08 16.59 15.20
C VAL A 53 -23.14 16.61 14.00
N ALA A 54 -23.69 16.76 12.79
CA ALA A 54 -22.91 16.83 11.57
C ALA A 54 -21.90 17.98 11.58
N ASP A 55 -22.32 19.18 12.00
CA ASP A 55 -21.47 20.36 12.03
C ASP A 55 -20.39 20.26 13.10
N VAL A 56 -20.75 19.82 14.31
CA VAL A 56 -19.84 19.71 15.46
C VAL A 56 -18.76 18.66 15.20
N ILE A 57 -19.13 17.46 14.72
CA ILE A 57 -18.17 16.41 14.39
C ILE A 57 -17.29 16.84 13.21
N ALA A 58 -17.87 17.43 12.15
CA ALA A 58 -17.06 17.93 11.03
C ALA A 58 -16.06 19.00 11.45
N ASN A 59 -16.37 19.81 12.46
CA ASN A 59 -15.44 20.81 12.99
C ASN A 59 -14.28 20.17 13.76
N ALA A 60 -14.51 19.09 14.53
CA ALA A 60 -13.43 18.36 15.19
C ALA A 60 -12.44 17.76 14.20
N TYR A 61 -12.91 17.13 13.12
CA TYR A 61 -12.03 16.59 12.07
C TYR A 61 -11.29 17.66 11.25
N LYS A 62 -11.77 18.91 11.28
CA LYS A 62 -11.13 20.05 10.59
C LYS A 62 -10.17 20.82 11.50
N ALA A 63 -10.23 20.61 12.81
CA ALA A 63 -9.27 21.20 13.73
C ALA A 63 -7.87 20.73 13.35
N GLU A 64 -6.90 21.63 13.41
CA GLU A 64 -5.51 21.28 13.14
C GLU A 64 -5.01 20.40 14.30
N PRO A 65 -4.68 19.13 14.05
CA PRO A 65 -4.32 18.21 15.12
C PRO A 65 -2.95 18.58 15.67
N GLU A 66 -2.87 18.83 16.98
CA GLU A 66 -1.59 19.00 17.65
C GLU A 66 -0.93 17.64 17.90
N LEU A 67 0.34 17.49 17.49
CA LEU A 67 1.10 16.28 17.76
C LEU A 67 1.53 16.23 19.23
N HIS A 68 1.30 15.10 19.86
CA HIS A 68 1.67 14.83 21.24
C HIS A 68 2.57 13.59 21.30
N HIS A 69 3.70 13.72 22.00
CA HIS A 69 4.60 12.62 22.28
C HIS A 69 4.41 12.15 23.72
N SER A 70 4.19 10.86 23.90
CA SER A 70 4.18 10.24 25.22
C SER A 70 5.61 10.17 25.80
N LEU A 71 5.74 9.76 27.06
CA LEU A 71 7.04 9.42 27.67
C LEU A 71 7.69 8.17 27.04
N GLY A 72 6.89 7.28 26.44
CA GLY A 72 7.36 6.07 25.75
C GLY A 72 7.84 6.34 24.33
N GLY A 73 7.57 7.52 23.78
CA GLY A 73 7.89 7.91 22.41
C GLY A 73 6.72 7.77 21.44
N GLU A 74 5.60 7.18 21.88
CA GLU A 74 4.41 7.02 21.05
C GLU A 74 3.82 8.39 20.70
N ILE A 75 3.36 8.53 19.45
CA ILE A 75 2.83 9.78 18.93
C ILE A 75 1.32 9.67 18.77
N THR A 76 0.58 10.66 19.24
CA THR A 76 -0.89 10.77 19.05
C THR A 76 -1.25 12.21 18.71
N THR A 77 -2.49 12.45 18.31
CA THR A 77 -3.04 13.81 18.24
C THR A 77 -4.20 13.99 19.23
N SER A 78 -4.77 15.19 19.27
CA SER A 78 -6.00 15.46 20.04
C SER A 78 -7.27 14.90 19.39
N LEU A 79 -7.22 14.45 18.13
CA LEU A 79 -8.39 14.10 17.31
C LEU A 79 -9.35 13.14 18.03
N CYS A 80 -8.83 12.05 18.60
CA CYS A 80 -9.65 11.05 19.28
C CYS A 80 -10.41 11.67 20.46
N GLU A 81 -9.73 12.43 21.31
CA GLU A 81 -10.33 13.05 22.49
C GLU A 81 -11.33 14.16 22.10
N ASP A 82 -11.00 14.97 21.10
CA ASP A 82 -11.87 16.04 20.61
C ASP A 82 -13.17 15.48 20.02
N VAL A 83 -13.07 14.44 19.20
CA VAL A 83 -14.23 13.78 18.59
C VAL A 83 -15.12 13.15 19.65
N PHE A 84 -14.56 12.33 20.55
CA PHE A 84 -15.37 11.60 21.53
C PHE A 84 -15.92 12.51 22.64
N SER A 85 -15.22 13.58 23.01
CA SER A 85 -15.77 14.60 23.93
C SER A 85 -17.03 15.26 23.35
N LEU A 86 -17.03 15.54 22.05
CA LEU A 86 -18.20 16.12 21.39
C LEU A 86 -19.31 15.08 21.19
N VAL A 87 -18.99 13.83 20.89
CA VAL A 87 -19.97 12.73 20.85
C VAL A 87 -20.69 12.60 22.20
N SER A 88 -19.96 12.60 23.31
CA SER A 88 -20.54 12.57 24.66
C SER A 88 -21.47 13.76 24.90
N LEU A 89 -21.04 14.98 24.54
CA LEU A 89 -21.88 16.18 24.68
C LEU A 89 -23.17 16.09 23.85
N GLN A 90 -23.12 15.53 22.64
CA GLN A 90 -24.32 15.33 21.82
C GLN A 90 -25.25 14.27 22.43
N LEU A 91 -24.71 13.17 22.96
CA LEU A 91 -25.50 12.16 23.64
C LEU A 91 -26.20 12.74 24.87
N GLU A 92 -25.49 13.50 25.71
CA GLU A 92 -26.07 14.18 26.88
C GLU A 92 -27.23 15.11 26.50
N ALA A 93 -27.08 15.88 25.41
CA ALA A 93 -28.14 16.76 24.92
C ALA A 93 -29.39 15.99 24.46
N LEU A 94 -29.20 14.85 23.79
CA LEU A 94 -30.30 13.95 23.39
C LEU A 94 -31.00 13.37 24.63
N GLN A 95 -30.24 12.90 25.61
CA GLN A 95 -30.75 12.35 26.86
C GLN A 95 -31.54 13.40 27.66
N GLU A 96 -31.02 14.62 27.76
CA GLU A 96 -31.70 15.73 28.44
C GLU A 96 -33.05 16.03 27.77
N TYR A 97 -33.08 16.11 26.45
CA TYR A 97 -34.34 16.33 25.71
C TYR A 97 -35.37 15.21 25.96
N LEU A 98 -34.94 13.95 25.92
CA LEU A 98 -35.81 12.80 26.18
C LEU A 98 -36.35 12.81 27.60
N ASN A 99 -35.52 13.20 28.59
CA ASN A 99 -35.92 13.30 29.99
C ASN A 99 -36.90 14.45 30.24
N VAL A 100 -36.60 15.65 29.75
CA VAL A 100 -37.47 16.85 29.87
C VAL A 100 -38.78 16.68 29.10
N SER A 101 -38.82 15.81 28.11
CA SER A 101 -40.02 15.46 27.36
C SER A 101 -40.76 14.23 27.86
N GLU A 102 -40.29 13.62 28.96
CA GLU A 102 -40.87 12.41 29.54
C GLU A 102 -40.95 11.23 28.54
N LEU A 103 -40.04 11.21 27.56
CA LEU A 103 -39.98 10.20 26.50
C LEU A 103 -39.01 9.05 26.81
N SER A 104 -38.12 9.20 27.81
CA SER A 104 -37.00 8.29 28.06
C SER A 104 -37.35 6.82 28.33
N LYS A 105 -38.61 6.51 28.65
CA LYS A 105 -39.12 5.13 28.86
C LYS A 105 -40.27 4.76 27.93
N THR A 106 -40.39 5.46 26.82
CA THR A 106 -41.47 5.25 25.84
C THR A 106 -40.91 4.63 24.57
N PRO A 107 -41.67 3.82 23.83
CA PRO A 107 -41.23 3.28 22.54
C PRO A 107 -40.79 4.39 21.57
N LYS A 108 -41.51 5.51 21.58
CA LYS A 108 -41.18 6.68 20.76
C LYS A 108 -39.83 7.30 21.15
N GLY A 109 -39.53 7.39 22.44
CA GLY A 109 -38.23 7.86 22.91
C GLY A 109 -37.09 6.91 22.56
N THR A 110 -37.33 5.60 22.56
CA THR A 110 -36.37 4.60 22.06
C THR A 110 -36.10 4.79 20.56
N ASP A 111 -37.13 5.02 19.76
CA ASP A 111 -36.98 5.31 18.32
C ASP A 111 -36.17 6.59 18.10
N MET A 112 -36.46 7.66 18.85
CA MET A 112 -35.71 8.91 18.81
C MET A 112 -34.25 8.74 19.25
N LEU A 113 -34.00 7.94 20.30
CA LEU A 113 -32.65 7.63 20.78
C LEU A 113 -31.85 6.92 19.69
N LEU A 114 -32.42 5.86 19.10
CA LEU A 114 -31.80 5.12 18.01
C LEU A 114 -31.50 6.02 16.81
N GLU A 115 -32.44 6.88 16.44
CA GLU A 115 -32.24 7.80 15.33
C GLU A 115 -31.14 8.84 15.61
N GLY A 116 -31.08 9.38 16.83
CA GLY A 116 -30.00 10.27 17.24
C GLY A 116 -28.63 9.58 17.28
N LEU A 117 -28.55 8.36 17.81
CA LEU A 117 -27.32 7.56 17.82
C LEU A 117 -26.83 7.24 16.41
N ARG A 118 -27.74 6.88 15.49
CA ARG A 118 -27.41 6.66 14.09
C ARG A 118 -26.90 7.93 13.42
N ALA A 119 -27.49 9.09 13.72
CA ALA A 119 -26.99 10.37 13.21
C ALA A 119 -25.53 10.66 13.66
N ILE A 120 -25.18 10.32 14.90
CA ILE A 120 -23.81 10.40 15.40
C ILE A 120 -22.89 9.47 14.61
N VAL A 121 -23.24 8.18 14.51
CA VAL A 121 -22.43 7.17 13.80
C VAL A 121 -22.26 7.51 12.32
N ASP A 122 -23.33 7.91 11.63
CA ASP A 122 -23.29 8.31 10.23
C ASP A 122 -22.37 9.51 10.00
N SER A 123 -22.41 10.48 10.90
CA SER A 123 -21.52 11.63 10.86
C SER A 123 -20.06 11.22 11.07
N LEU A 124 -19.77 10.33 12.02
CA LEU A 124 -18.42 9.80 12.25
C LEU A 124 -17.89 9.06 11.01
N ILE A 125 -18.70 8.17 10.42
CA ILE A 125 -18.34 7.42 9.20
C ILE A 125 -18.04 8.39 8.04
N LYS A 126 -18.90 9.39 7.85
CA LYS A 126 -18.77 10.37 6.78
C LYS A 126 -17.49 11.19 6.93
N GLU A 127 -17.24 11.71 8.12
CA GLU A 127 -16.09 12.58 8.37
C GLU A 127 -14.77 11.79 8.34
N GLN A 128 -14.73 10.57 8.90
CA GLN A 128 -13.59 9.67 8.82
C GLN A 128 -13.19 9.41 7.35
N LYS A 129 -14.14 9.03 6.49
CA LYS A 129 -13.89 8.81 5.05
C LYS A 129 -13.37 10.05 4.33
N THR A 130 -13.81 11.24 4.75
CA THR A 130 -13.48 12.52 4.09
C THR A 130 -12.13 13.08 4.55
N HIS A 131 -11.73 12.80 5.79
CA HIS A 131 -10.58 13.44 6.43
C HIS A 131 -9.37 12.53 6.62
N ARG A 132 -9.51 11.19 6.63
CA ARG A 132 -8.40 10.27 6.94
C ARG A 132 -7.13 10.54 6.12
N ASP A 133 -7.24 10.82 4.82
CA ASP A 133 -6.09 10.99 3.93
C ASP A 133 -5.38 12.33 4.18
N LYS A 134 -6.09 13.33 4.72
CA LYS A 134 -5.53 14.65 5.04
C LYS A 134 -4.59 14.60 6.25
N LEU A 135 -4.74 13.58 7.11
CA LEU A 135 -3.90 13.36 8.27
C LEU A 135 -2.56 12.69 7.91
N LEU A 136 -2.35 12.30 6.65
CA LEU A 136 -1.19 11.52 6.20
C LEU A 136 -0.16 12.42 5.50
N GLU A 137 0.39 13.39 6.22
CA GLU A 137 1.28 14.41 5.67
C GLU A 137 2.78 14.05 5.70
N ASP A 138 3.20 13.32 6.75
CA ASP A 138 4.54 12.82 6.98
C ASP A 138 4.53 11.55 7.85
N ILE A 139 5.72 11.07 8.26
CA ILE A 139 5.86 9.82 9.03
C ILE A 139 5.21 9.94 10.41
N GLU A 140 5.46 11.04 11.12
CA GLU A 140 4.93 11.28 12.47
C GLU A 140 3.41 11.38 12.42
N SER A 141 2.87 12.14 11.46
CA SER A 141 1.43 12.29 11.24
C SER A 141 0.76 10.97 10.88
N CYS A 142 1.39 10.13 10.03
CA CYS A 142 0.89 8.79 9.75
C CYS A 142 0.84 7.90 10.98
N CYS A 143 1.86 7.94 11.86
CA CYS A 143 1.88 7.16 13.09
C CYS A 143 0.85 7.67 14.10
N ALA A 144 0.75 8.99 14.25
CA ALA A 144 -0.23 9.63 15.12
C ALA A 144 -1.66 9.29 14.71
N ALA A 145 -1.98 9.42 13.41
CA ALA A 145 -3.27 9.04 12.86
C ALA A 145 -3.56 7.54 13.07
N ALA A 146 -2.57 6.67 12.87
CA ALA A 146 -2.75 5.23 13.07
C ALA A 146 -3.08 4.89 14.54
N ASN A 147 -2.36 5.51 15.50
CA ASN A 147 -2.63 5.33 16.92
C ASN A 147 -3.99 5.91 17.32
N ASP A 148 -4.35 7.09 16.81
CA ASP A 148 -5.65 7.70 17.09
C ASP A 148 -6.80 6.87 16.54
N PHE A 149 -6.68 6.30 15.33
CA PHE A 149 -7.72 5.44 14.79
C PHE A 149 -7.91 4.14 15.59
N ILE A 150 -6.84 3.56 16.16
CA ILE A 150 -7.00 2.45 17.12
C ILE A 150 -7.71 2.91 18.38
N ARG A 151 -7.32 4.06 18.96
CA ARG A 151 -8.00 4.61 20.14
C ARG A 151 -9.47 4.93 19.86
N MET A 152 -9.79 5.43 18.67
CA MET A 152 -11.17 5.69 18.25
C MET A 152 -11.96 4.39 18.10
N LEU A 153 -11.33 3.31 17.62
CA LEU A 153 -11.95 1.98 17.60
C LEU A 153 -12.28 1.51 19.02
N GLU A 154 -11.32 1.59 19.95
CA GLU A 154 -11.50 1.23 21.36
C GLU A 154 -12.58 2.09 22.03
N LYS A 155 -12.56 3.40 21.80
CA LYS A 155 -13.58 4.34 22.29
C LYS A 155 -14.97 4.08 21.71
N THR A 156 -15.06 3.59 20.49
CA THR A 156 -16.34 3.19 19.88
C THR A 156 -16.89 1.92 20.55
N GLU A 157 -16.01 0.97 20.89
CA GLU A 157 -16.38 -0.24 21.63
C GLU A 157 -16.82 0.08 23.06
N GLU A 158 -16.07 0.94 23.77
CA GLU A 158 -16.46 1.46 25.09
C GLU A 158 -17.83 2.18 25.03
N PHE A 159 -18.00 3.07 24.05
CA PHE A 159 -19.26 3.80 23.83
C PHE A 159 -20.44 2.87 23.61
N LEU A 160 -20.27 1.81 22.81
CA LEU A 160 -21.32 0.81 22.59
C LEU A 160 -21.65 0.03 23.88
N SER A 161 -20.62 -0.37 24.63
CA SER A 161 -20.79 -1.08 25.91
C SER A 161 -21.56 -0.22 26.91
N ASP A 162 -21.17 1.04 27.08
CA ASP A 162 -21.83 1.99 27.99
C ASP A 162 -23.30 2.19 27.60
N LEU A 163 -23.59 2.33 26.30
CA LEU A 163 -24.97 2.43 25.81
C LEU A 163 -25.81 1.18 26.09
N GLN A 164 -25.22 -0.01 25.98
CA GLN A 164 -25.92 -1.27 26.27
C GLN A 164 -26.18 -1.47 27.77
N GLU A 165 -25.28 -0.96 28.62
CA GLU A 165 -25.47 -0.96 30.07
C GLU A 165 -26.56 0.03 30.50
N GLU A 166 -26.60 1.22 29.89
CA GLU A 166 -27.60 2.24 30.21
C GLU A 166 -28.99 1.93 29.62
N TYR A 167 -29.04 1.41 28.40
CA TYR A 167 -30.28 1.14 27.65
C TYR A 167 -30.42 -0.35 27.34
N ALA A 168 -31.16 -1.06 28.19
CA ALA A 168 -31.40 -2.50 28.01
C ALA A 168 -32.06 -2.84 26.66
N GLU A 169 -32.81 -1.92 26.06
CA GLU A 169 -33.43 -2.08 24.74
C GLU A 169 -32.41 -2.10 23.58
N LEU A 170 -31.18 -1.58 23.81
CA LEU A 170 -30.08 -1.63 22.84
C LEU A 170 -29.27 -2.93 22.93
N ALA A 171 -29.52 -3.77 23.95
CA ALA A 171 -28.86 -5.06 24.09
C ALA A 171 -29.26 -5.98 22.93
N TRP A 172 -28.29 -6.31 22.07
CA TRP A 172 -28.52 -7.19 20.92
C TRP A 172 -28.41 -8.65 21.33
N ASN A 173 -29.56 -9.32 21.46
CA ASN A 173 -29.59 -10.77 21.58
C ASN A 173 -29.41 -11.38 20.19
N SER A 174 -28.22 -11.94 19.94
CA SER A 174 -27.80 -12.53 18.66
C SER A 174 -28.58 -13.79 18.22
N SER A 175 -29.75 -14.05 18.81
CA SER A 175 -30.60 -15.19 18.49
C SER A 175 -31.53 -14.95 17.29
N PHE A 176 -31.39 -13.82 16.59
CA PHE A 176 -32.07 -13.61 15.32
C PHE A 176 -31.30 -14.38 14.24
N ASP A 177 -31.83 -15.56 13.87
CA ASP A 177 -31.34 -16.39 12.78
C ASP A 177 -31.19 -15.55 11.49
N ASP A 178 -29.97 -15.52 10.96
CA ASP A 178 -29.49 -14.81 9.76
C ASP A 178 -30.19 -15.25 8.44
N ASP A 179 -31.17 -16.15 8.53
CA ASP A 179 -31.80 -16.86 7.40
C ASP A 179 -33.22 -16.37 7.06
N ARG A 180 -33.76 -15.33 7.72
CA ARG A 180 -35.04 -14.72 7.31
C ARG A 180 -34.80 -13.41 6.59
N ASP A 181 -35.31 -13.31 5.35
CA ASP A 181 -35.41 -12.08 4.54
C ASP A 181 -36.32 -10.99 5.17
N ASP A 182 -36.63 -11.08 6.47
CA ASP A 182 -37.45 -10.12 7.20
C ASP A 182 -36.63 -8.85 7.53
N GLU A 183 -37.29 -7.69 7.51
CA GLU A 183 -36.68 -6.38 7.76
C GLU A 183 -35.81 -6.37 9.04
N VAL A 184 -34.53 -6.00 8.89
CA VAL A 184 -33.61 -5.87 10.02
C VAL A 184 -34.17 -4.85 11.00
N PRO A 185 -34.39 -5.19 12.28
CA PRO A 185 -34.95 -4.26 13.24
C PRO A 185 -34.03 -3.03 13.42
N PRO A 186 -34.57 -1.86 13.78
CA PRO A 186 -33.79 -0.62 13.92
C PRO A 186 -32.53 -0.74 14.81
N VAL A 187 -32.62 -1.51 15.91
CA VAL A 187 -31.49 -1.82 16.79
C VAL A 187 -30.40 -2.61 16.04
N GLY A 188 -30.79 -3.59 15.21
CA GLY A 188 -29.87 -4.37 14.40
C GLY A 188 -29.17 -3.54 13.31
N LEU A 189 -29.89 -2.57 12.74
CA LEU A 189 -29.30 -1.60 11.81
C LEU A 189 -28.24 -0.75 12.50
N PHE A 190 -28.53 -0.25 13.71
CA PHE A 190 -27.56 0.51 14.52
C PHE A 190 -26.31 -0.32 14.85
N HIS A 191 -26.48 -1.56 15.32
CA HIS A 191 -25.37 -2.49 15.61
C HIS A 191 -24.50 -2.76 14.38
N ARG A 192 -25.12 -2.91 13.21
CA ARG A 192 -24.40 -3.06 11.95
C ARG A 192 -23.64 -1.79 11.58
N GLU A 193 -24.23 -0.61 11.75
CA GLU A 193 -23.60 0.67 11.44
C GLU A 193 -22.40 0.97 12.34
N ILE A 194 -22.53 0.73 13.65
CA ILE A 194 -21.40 0.93 14.59
C ILE A 194 -20.29 -0.11 14.37
N SER A 195 -20.63 -1.36 14.04
CA SER A 195 -19.65 -2.39 13.64
C SER A 195 -18.91 -2.00 12.36
N ASN A 196 -19.60 -1.40 11.39
CA ASN A 196 -18.98 -0.84 10.20
C ASN A 196 -18.03 0.32 10.52
N LEU A 197 -18.38 1.20 11.48
CA LEU A 197 -17.52 2.28 11.95
C LEU A 197 -16.25 1.74 12.62
N MET A 198 -16.37 0.78 13.54
CA MET A 198 -15.22 0.11 14.18
C MET A 198 -14.31 -0.53 13.12
N THR A 199 -14.90 -1.26 12.17
CA THR A 199 -14.16 -1.85 11.06
C THR A 199 -13.44 -0.80 10.21
N ALA A 200 -14.07 0.37 9.97
CA ALA A 200 -13.46 1.46 9.24
C ALA A 200 -12.25 2.04 9.99
N TYR A 201 -12.36 2.30 11.30
CA TYR A 201 -11.24 2.78 12.11
C TYR A 201 -10.07 1.80 12.12
N GLY A 202 -10.31 0.50 12.31
CA GLY A 202 -9.26 -0.52 12.27
C GLY A 202 -8.58 -0.61 10.90
N HIS A 203 -9.34 -0.51 9.81
CA HIS A 203 -8.78 -0.46 8.46
C HIS A 203 -7.98 0.82 8.20
N ASP A 204 -8.46 1.96 8.66
CA ASP A 204 -7.80 3.25 8.48
C ASP A 204 -6.51 3.34 9.30
N ALA A 205 -6.46 2.73 10.49
CA ALA A 205 -5.22 2.60 11.28
C ALA A 205 -4.13 1.85 10.51
N VAL A 206 -4.47 0.68 9.96
CA VAL A 206 -3.56 -0.11 9.13
C VAL A 206 -3.17 0.66 7.86
N TYR A 207 -4.11 1.34 7.22
CA TYR A 207 -3.82 2.12 6.02
C TYR A 207 -2.87 3.28 6.31
N ALA A 208 -3.10 4.04 7.38
CA ALA A 208 -2.29 5.18 7.79
C ALA A 208 -0.83 4.77 8.03
N VAL A 209 -0.60 3.71 8.83
CA VAL A 209 0.76 3.23 9.11
C VAL A 209 1.44 2.67 7.85
N GLN A 210 0.69 1.97 7.00
CA GLN A 210 1.23 1.47 5.74
C GLN A 210 1.56 2.60 4.77
N TYR A 211 0.82 3.70 4.77
CA TYR A 211 1.07 4.88 3.92
C TYR A 211 2.43 5.54 4.22
N ALA A 212 2.93 5.40 5.44
CA ALA A 212 4.21 5.98 5.86
C ALA A 212 5.40 5.56 4.97
N HIS A 213 5.32 4.40 4.30
CA HIS A 213 6.33 3.94 3.34
C HIS A 213 6.58 4.94 2.19
N VAL A 214 5.58 5.75 1.82
CA VAL A 214 5.70 6.77 0.77
C VAL A 214 6.77 7.79 1.14
N PHE A 215 6.85 8.17 2.41
CA PHE A 215 7.83 9.12 2.93
C PHE A 215 9.22 8.50 3.04
N VAL A 216 9.30 7.25 3.52
CA VAL A 216 10.57 6.50 3.52
C VAL A 216 11.14 6.36 2.11
N LEU A 217 10.32 5.94 1.15
CA LEU A 217 10.73 5.87 -0.26
C LEU A 217 11.06 7.24 -0.84
N ARG A 218 10.40 8.31 -0.39
CA ARG A 218 10.74 9.68 -0.80
C ARG A 218 12.15 10.01 -0.34
N THR A 219 12.50 9.73 0.91
CA THR A 219 13.86 9.94 1.44
C THR A 219 14.89 9.15 0.64
N ILE A 220 14.64 7.86 0.41
CA ILE A 220 15.52 7.01 -0.41
C ILE A 220 15.67 7.57 -1.82
N LYS A 221 14.57 8.00 -2.47
CA LYS A 221 14.58 8.57 -3.82
C LYS A 221 15.36 9.89 -3.94
N HIS A 222 15.48 10.66 -2.86
CA HIS A 222 16.24 11.93 -2.84
C HIS A 222 17.68 11.77 -2.32
N SER A 223 18.05 10.59 -1.82
CA SER A 223 19.43 10.23 -1.47
C SER A 223 20.29 9.94 -2.72
N ASP A 224 21.54 9.52 -2.51
CA ASP A 224 22.42 9.06 -3.59
C ASP A 224 22.20 7.59 -3.98
N ILE A 225 21.40 6.82 -3.21
CA ILE A 225 21.09 5.42 -3.49
C ILE A 225 20.59 5.21 -4.94
N PRO A 226 19.60 5.96 -5.48
CA PRO A 226 19.08 5.71 -6.83
C PRO A 226 20.08 6.05 -7.95
N LYS A 227 21.05 6.94 -7.67
CA LYS A 227 22.10 7.31 -8.63
C LYS A 227 23.21 6.26 -8.65
N ASN A 228 23.52 5.72 -7.47
CA ASN A 228 24.61 4.77 -7.27
C ASN A 228 24.20 3.33 -7.58
N LEU A 229 22.97 2.92 -7.27
CA LEU A 229 22.49 1.56 -7.51
C LEU A 229 22.47 1.26 -9.02
N PHE A 230 23.12 0.16 -9.42
CA PHE A 230 23.37 -0.22 -10.82
C PHE A 230 24.16 0.80 -11.67
N SER A 231 24.84 1.75 -11.01
CA SER A 231 25.80 2.64 -11.67
C SER A 231 27.09 1.90 -12.02
N ARG A 232 28.00 2.60 -12.73
CA ARG A 232 29.35 2.08 -12.98
C ARG A 232 30.15 1.95 -11.68
N ASP A 233 29.98 2.89 -10.76
CA ASP A 233 30.69 2.83 -9.47
C ASP A 233 30.17 1.66 -8.62
N TRP A 234 28.88 1.31 -8.70
CA TRP A 234 28.34 0.10 -8.08
C TRP A 234 28.89 -1.19 -8.67
N GLU A 235 29.15 -1.19 -9.97
CA GLU A 235 29.77 -2.33 -10.63
C GLU A 235 31.25 -2.46 -10.24
N ASP A 236 32.02 -1.38 -10.42
CA ASP A 236 33.49 -1.43 -10.45
C ASP A 236 34.17 -0.96 -9.16
N VAL A 237 33.56 -0.05 -8.39
CA VAL A 237 34.21 0.66 -7.28
C VAL A 237 33.76 0.13 -5.92
N TYR A 238 32.45 -0.06 -5.74
CA TYR A 238 31.83 -0.42 -4.47
C TYR A 238 32.04 -1.89 -4.13
N THR A 239 33.13 -2.24 -3.46
CA THR A 239 33.56 -3.63 -3.18
C THR A 239 32.66 -4.45 -2.25
N HIS A 240 31.89 -3.83 -1.35
CA HIS A 240 31.12 -4.51 -0.29
C HIS A 240 29.62 -4.26 -0.39
N ASN A 241 29.10 -4.02 -1.61
CA ASN A 241 27.67 -3.81 -1.83
C ASN A 241 27.12 -2.64 -0.98
N GLU A 242 27.93 -1.59 -0.86
CA GLU A 242 27.75 -0.45 0.04
C GLU A 242 26.41 0.26 -0.20
N VAL A 243 25.90 0.23 -1.43
CA VAL A 243 24.60 0.83 -1.78
C VAL A 243 23.42 0.05 -1.20
N ALA A 244 23.47 -1.30 -1.22
CA ALA A 244 22.44 -2.13 -0.58
C ALA A 244 22.51 -2.03 0.95
N LEU A 245 23.72 -1.97 1.52
CA LEU A 245 23.92 -1.68 2.94
C LEU A 245 23.34 -0.32 3.33
N SER A 246 23.56 0.71 2.50
CA SER A 246 22.95 2.03 2.74
C SER A 246 21.43 1.97 2.71
N LEU A 247 20.84 1.15 1.83
CA LEU A 247 19.40 0.96 1.75
C LEU A 247 18.83 0.26 2.99
N ILE A 248 19.52 -0.80 3.46
CA ILE A 248 19.19 -1.51 4.72
C ILE A 248 19.28 -0.55 5.90
N LYS A 249 20.37 0.20 6.02
CA LYS A 249 20.57 1.14 7.11
C LYS A 249 19.49 2.21 7.16
N THR A 250 19.13 2.81 6.01
CA THR A 250 18.03 3.77 5.96
C THR A 250 16.71 3.14 6.42
N MET A 251 16.45 1.88 6.06
CA MET A 251 15.27 1.17 6.54
C MET A 251 15.34 0.88 8.05
N GLU A 252 16.50 0.49 8.59
CA GLU A 252 16.72 0.30 10.04
C GLU A 252 16.44 1.58 10.83
N ASP A 253 16.97 2.72 10.37
CA ASP A 253 16.77 4.02 11.01
C ASP A 253 15.27 4.35 11.12
N PHE A 254 14.50 4.18 10.02
CA PHE A 254 13.05 4.40 10.05
C PHE A 254 12.28 3.36 10.87
N LEU A 255 12.70 2.08 10.85
CA LEU A 255 12.05 1.05 11.66
C LEU A 255 12.23 1.30 13.15
N TYR A 256 13.38 1.86 13.55
CA TYR A 256 13.58 2.32 14.92
C TYR A 256 12.56 3.40 15.28
N ASP A 257 12.37 4.41 14.42
CA ASP A 257 11.37 5.46 14.64
C ASP A 257 9.96 4.88 14.73
N PHE A 258 9.56 4.00 13.80
CA PHE A 258 8.25 3.34 13.83
C PHE A 258 8.03 2.51 15.09
N HIS A 259 9.06 1.84 15.61
CA HIS A 259 8.96 1.06 16.83
C HIS A 259 8.67 1.94 18.05
N ASN A 260 9.21 3.16 18.07
CA ASN A 260 8.96 4.11 19.16
C ASN A 260 7.63 4.86 18.98
N PHE A 261 7.25 5.18 17.75
CA PHE A 261 6.07 6.03 17.49
C PHE A 261 4.74 5.29 17.59
N LEU A 262 4.71 3.97 17.36
CA LEU A 262 3.49 3.17 17.30
C LEU A 262 3.19 2.50 18.64
N VAL A 263 1.94 2.62 19.11
CA VAL A 263 1.47 1.99 20.35
C VAL A 263 1.31 0.47 20.17
N ASP A 264 0.81 0.05 19.00
CA ASP A 264 0.40 -1.32 18.75
C ASP A 264 1.43 -2.10 17.92
N GLU A 265 1.80 -3.29 18.40
CA GLU A 265 2.79 -4.15 17.75
C GLU A 265 2.28 -4.66 16.38
N MET A 266 0.98 -4.91 16.22
CA MET A 266 0.40 -5.31 14.93
C MET A 266 0.58 -4.20 13.89
N LEU A 267 0.39 -2.93 14.24
CA LEU A 267 0.68 -1.80 13.34
C LEU A 267 2.15 -1.74 12.94
N TYR A 268 3.07 -1.94 13.89
CA TYR A 268 4.51 -2.05 13.60
C TYR A 268 4.80 -3.18 12.60
N ARG A 269 4.20 -4.35 12.79
CA ARG A 269 4.33 -5.48 11.85
C ARG A 269 3.81 -5.13 10.45
N LYS A 270 2.73 -4.34 10.35
CA LYS A 270 2.17 -3.91 9.05
C LYS A 270 3.11 -2.97 8.30
N VAL A 271 3.75 -2.02 8.98
CA VAL A 271 4.70 -1.12 8.31
C VAL A 271 5.97 -1.83 7.89
N VAL A 272 6.49 -2.75 8.72
CA VAL A 272 7.66 -3.58 8.35
C VAL A 272 7.37 -4.38 7.08
N ALA A 273 6.21 -5.05 7.01
CA ALA A 273 5.80 -5.80 5.83
C ALA A 273 5.77 -4.92 4.58
N VAL A 274 5.16 -3.74 4.66
CA VAL A 274 5.06 -2.83 3.51
C VAL A 274 6.41 -2.24 3.10
N LEU A 275 7.30 -1.97 4.05
CA LEU A 275 8.65 -1.50 3.75
C LEU A 275 9.46 -2.56 3.01
N ILE A 276 9.37 -3.83 3.38
CA ILE A 276 10.03 -4.93 2.66
C ILE A 276 9.58 -4.94 1.18
N GLN A 277 8.27 -4.87 0.94
CA GLN A 277 7.70 -4.82 -0.42
C GLN A 277 8.17 -3.58 -1.19
N ALA A 278 8.12 -2.42 -0.55
CA ALA A 278 8.54 -1.14 -1.11
C ALA A 278 10.03 -1.14 -1.52
N ILE A 279 10.91 -1.73 -0.69
CA ILE A 279 12.35 -1.82 -0.92
C ILE A 279 12.65 -2.75 -2.09
N VAL A 280 12.00 -3.91 -2.15
CA VAL A 280 12.13 -4.84 -3.28
C VAL A 280 11.63 -4.20 -4.58
N CYS A 281 10.47 -3.55 -4.57
CA CYS A 281 9.95 -2.81 -5.72
C CYS A 281 10.88 -1.67 -6.15
N PHE A 282 11.44 -0.93 -5.18
CA PHE A 282 12.41 0.13 -5.45
C PHE A 282 13.69 -0.39 -6.12
N TYR A 283 14.22 -1.53 -5.64
CA TYR A 283 15.39 -2.18 -6.22
C TYR A 283 15.13 -2.59 -7.68
N VAL A 284 14.02 -3.28 -7.95
CA VAL A 284 13.61 -3.66 -9.31
C VAL A 284 13.40 -2.43 -10.21
N ARG A 285 12.77 -1.38 -9.70
CA ARG A 285 12.59 -0.12 -10.44
C ARG A 285 13.91 0.52 -10.83
N CYS A 286 14.90 0.52 -9.94
CA CYS A 286 16.23 1.06 -10.24
C CYS A 286 16.93 0.24 -11.33
N PHE A 287 16.81 -1.08 -11.28
CA PHE A 287 17.36 -1.97 -12.29
C PHE A 287 16.76 -1.69 -13.69
N ILE A 288 15.43 -1.59 -13.78
CA ILE A 288 14.73 -1.32 -15.05
C ILE A 288 15.02 0.09 -15.56
N ARG A 289 15.16 1.08 -14.67
CA ARG A 289 15.55 2.44 -15.06
C ARG A 289 16.90 2.48 -15.76
N LYS A 290 17.84 1.58 -15.43
CA LYS A 290 19.09 1.46 -16.20
C LYS A 290 18.79 1.07 -17.66
N ALA A 291 17.92 0.10 -17.90
CA ALA A 291 17.50 -0.27 -19.26
C ALA A 291 16.76 0.88 -19.96
N GLU A 292 15.91 1.61 -19.23
CA GLU A 292 15.20 2.78 -19.75
C GLU A 292 16.14 3.87 -20.26
N ARG A 293 17.18 4.20 -19.49
CA ARG A 293 18.20 5.17 -19.90
C ARG A 293 18.93 4.72 -21.17
N LEU A 294 19.20 3.43 -21.33
CA LEU A 294 19.79 2.89 -22.56
C LEU A 294 18.87 3.04 -23.78
N ARG A 295 17.56 2.86 -23.61
CA ARG A 295 16.57 3.05 -24.70
C ARG A 295 16.46 4.50 -25.12
N GLN A 296 16.46 5.43 -24.16
CA GLN A 296 16.24 6.85 -24.42
C GLN A 296 17.43 7.55 -25.10
N LYS A 297 18.60 6.89 -25.20
CA LYS A 297 19.77 7.40 -25.92
C LYS A 297 19.48 7.56 -27.42
N ARG A 298 19.02 8.75 -27.80
CA ARG A 298 18.83 9.15 -29.20
C ARG A 298 20.16 9.18 -29.95
N PRO A 299 20.17 8.87 -31.27
CA PRO A 299 21.38 8.94 -32.10
C PRO A 299 21.98 10.35 -32.26
N LEU A 300 21.26 11.40 -31.87
CA LEU A 300 21.71 12.80 -31.92
C LEU A 300 22.64 13.22 -30.77
N SER A 301 22.73 12.45 -29.68
CA SER A 301 23.62 12.77 -28.55
C SER A 301 25.05 12.21 -28.68
N LYS A 302 25.45 11.75 -29.87
CA LYS A 302 26.82 11.28 -30.17
C LYS A 302 27.91 12.30 -29.80
N LEU A 303 27.56 13.57 -29.61
CA LEU A 303 28.51 14.63 -29.22
C LEU A 303 28.82 14.69 -27.71
N ILE A 304 27.97 14.11 -26.85
CA ILE A 304 28.21 14.07 -25.41
C ILE A 304 28.34 12.60 -25.03
N LYS A 305 29.57 12.15 -24.76
CA LYS A 305 29.90 10.83 -24.20
C LYS A 305 29.20 10.66 -22.84
N SER A 306 27.88 10.40 -22.82
CA SER A 306 27.18 10.14 -21.57
C SER A 306 27.63 8.78 -21.04
N LYS A 307 28.17 8.79 -19.81
CA LYS A 307 28.75 7.66 -19.09
C LYS A 307 27.78 6.49 -18.83
N GLU A 308 26.51 6.60 -19.20
CA GLU A 308 25.49 5.58 -18.94
C GLU A 308 25.55 4.44 -19.96
N GLN A 309 26.46 3.50 -19.76
CA GLN A 309 26.63 2.35 -20.65
C GLN A 309 25.82 1.15 -20.13
N LYS A 310 25.73 0.10 -20.94
CA LYS A 310 25.37 -1.24 -20.45
C LYS A 310 26.29 -1.60 -19.27
N PHE A 311 25.97 -2.66 -18.52
CA PHE A 311 26.96 -3.22 -17.62
C PHE A 311 28.25 -3.54 -18.41
N GLU A 312 29.40 -3.17 -17.85
CA GLU A 312 30.70 -3.41 -18.47
C GLU A 312 31.01 -4.92 -18.46
N SER A 313 30.67 -5.58 -17.35
CA SER A 313 30.67 -7.02 -17.16
C SER A 313 29.31 -7.45 -16.59
N GLY A 314 28.52 -8.14 -17.43
CA GLY A 314 27.26 -8.74 -17.00
C GLY A 314 27.44 -9.72 -15.83
N GLU A 315 28.50 -10.53 -15.88
CA GLU A 315 28.86 -11.50 -14.82
C GLU A 315 29.15 -10.80 -13.48
N ARG A 316 29.92 -9.70 -13.50
CA ARG A 316 30.18 -8.91 -12.30
C ARG A 316 28.89 -8.31 -11.75
N ALA A 317 28.05 -7.72 -12.62
CA ALA A 317 26.77 -7.17 -12.22
C ALA A 317 25.84 -8.25 -11.62
N LEU A 318 25.84 -9.46 -12.19
CA LEU A 318 25.09 -10.60 -11.68
C LEU A 318 25.56 -10.99 -10.28
N CYS A 319 26.88 -11.15 -10.11
CA CYS A 319 27.50 -11.48 -8.82
C CYS A 319 27.16 -10.42 -7.75
N ARG A 320 27.22 -9.13 -8.11
CA ARG A 320 26.78 -8.02 -7.25
C ARG A 320 25.33 -8.11 -6.85
N MET A 321 24.43 -8.37 -7.79
CA MET A 321 22.99 -8.53 -7.50
C MET A 321 22.73 -9.67 -6.53
N MET A 322 23.45 -10.78 -6.66
CA MET A 322 23.35 -11.91 -5.74
C MET A 322 23.78 -11.52 -4.32
N TYR A 323 24.90 -10.80 -4.18
CA TYR A 323 25.33 -10.30 -2.88
C TYR A 323 24.35 -9.28 -2.27
N ASP A 324 23.77 -8.38 -3.07
CA ASP A 324 22.71 -7.47 -2.60
C ASP A 324 21.51 -8.27 -2.05
N ILE A 325 21.09 -9.33 -2.76
CA ILE A 325 19.99 -10.22 -2.35
C ILE A 325 20.34 -10.98 -1.07
N ASP A 326 21.58 -11.46 -0.91
CA ASP A 326 22.02 -12.14 0.30
C ASP A 326 22.03 -11.21 1.52
N LEU A 327 22.43 -9.94 1.34
CA LEU A 327 22.32 -8.92 2.38
C LEU A 327 20.86 -8.71 2.79
N PHE A 328 19.94 -8.55 1.83
CA PHE A 328 18.51 -8.43 2.13
C PHE A 328 17.95 -9.69 2.82
N ARG A 329 18.34 -10.88 2.36
CA ARG A 329 17.93 -12.16 2.95
C ARG A 329 18.38 -12.27 4.40
N ASN A 330 19.64 -11.92 4.69
CA ASN A 330 20.19 -11.97 6.03
C ASN A 330 19.49 -10.98 6.96
N TYR A 331 19.31 -9.74 6.51
CA TYR A 331 18.64 -8.69 7.29
C TYR A 331 17.15 -9.02 7.53
N PHE A 332 16.39 -9.30 6.48
CA PHE A 332 14.97 -9.67 6.60
C PHE A 332 14.78 -10.98 7.37
N GLY A 333 15.73 -11.92 7.28
CA GLY A 333 15.73 -13.13 8.10
C GLY A 333 15.82 -12.84 9.61
N GLN A 334 16.55 -11.79 10.02
CA GLN A 334 16.56 -11.34 11.42
C GLN A 334 15.21 -10.73 11.81
N LEU A 335 14.60 -9.93 10.93
CA LEU A 335 13.25 -9.40 11.17
C LEU A 335 12.21 -10.53 11.29
N VAL A 336 12.31 -11.60 10.50
CA VAL A 336 11.41 -12.77 10.60
C VAL A 336 11.59 -13.52 11.92
N LYS A 337 12.80 -13.59 12.47
CA LYS A 337 13.02 -14.18 13.80
C LYS A 337 12.31 -13.38 14.90
N GLN A 338 12.28 -12.05 14.76
CA GLN A 338 11.59 -11.16 15.69
C GLN A 338 10.08 -11.14 15.43
N ILE A 339 9.66 -11.25 14.17
CA ILE A 339 8.27 -11.17 13.72
C ILE A 339 7.97 -12.35 12.76
N PRO A 340 7.68 -13.55 13.29
CA PRO A 340 7.48 -14.75 12.48
C PRO A 340 6.42 -14.64 11.36
N PRO A 341 5.28 -13.92 11.55
CA PRO A 341 4.30 -13.74 10.49
C PRO A 341 4.83 -13.08 9.20
N LEU A 342 5.99 -12.41 9.23
CA LEU A 342 6.62 -11.83 8.04
C LEU A 342 7.24 -12.86 7.10
N GLY A 343 7.45 -14.11 7.53
CA GLY A 343 8.20 -15.12 6.77
C GLY A 343 7.68 -15.30 5.35
N LYS A 344 6.34 -15.36 5.18
CA LYS A 344 5.73 -15.48 3.85
C LYS A 344 5.96 -14.24 2.97
N VAL A 345 5.82 -13.04 3.53
CA VAL A 345 6.04 -11.78 2.80
C VAL A 345 7.49 -11.71 2.33
N VAL A 346 8.45 -11.95 3.22
CA VAL A 346 9.88 -11.95 2.89
C VAL A 346 10.21 -12.96 1.80
N GLN A 347 9.68 -14.19 1.93
CA GLN A 347 9.90 -15.25 0.94
C GLN A 347 9.33 -14.86 -0.43
N ASP A 348 8.10 -14.34 -0.48
CA ASP A 348 7.45 -13.93 -1.71
C ASP A 348 8.18 -12.77 -2.40
N GLU A 349 8.59 -11.74 -1.65
CA GLU A 349 9.29 -10.59 -2.22
C GLU A 349 10.73 -10.93 -2.67
N LEU A 350 11.51 -11.66 -1.86
CA LEU A 350 12.87 -12.06 -2.25
C LEU A 350 12.89 -13.02 -3.43
N SER A 351 11.91 -13.93 -3.53
CA SER A 351 11.80 -14.82 -4.69
C SER A 351 11.64 -14.05 -6.01
N THR A 352 11.04 -12.85 -5.97
CA THR A 352 10.91 -11.98 -7.14
C THR A 352 12.27 -11.47 -7.62
N LEU A 353 13.15 -11.06 -6.69
CA LEU A 353 14.51 -10.64 -7.01
C LEU A 353 15.35 -11.79 -7.57
N VAL A 354 15.18 -12.99 -7.01
CA VAL A 354 15.85 -14.21 -7.46
C VAL A 354 15.49 -14.53 -8.91
N VAL A 355 14.19 -14.56 -9.25
CA VAL A 355 13.72 -14.82 -10.62
C VAL A 355 14.22 -13.77 -11.63
N ILE A 356 14.26 -12.48 -11.24
CA ILE A 356 14.81 -11.42 -12.10
C ILE A 356 16.32 -11.62 -12.33
N THR A 357 17.03 -12.03 -11.29
CA THR A 357 18.48 -12.29 -11.33
C THR A 357 18.80 -13.51 -12.20
N GLU A 358 17.98 -14.56 -12.14
CA GLU A 358 18.08 -15.73 -13.03
C GLU A 358 17.81 -15.37 -14.49
N CYS A 359 16.78 -14.56 -14.75
CA CYS A 359 16.53 -14.04 -16.10
C CYS A 359 17.73 -13.26 -16.62
N PHE A 360 18.40 -12.50 -15.75
CA PHE A 360 19.61 -11.77 -16.11
C PHE A 360 20.80 -12.69 -16.32
N ALA A 361 20.97 -13.73 -15.51
CA ALA A 361 22.00 -14.76 -15.70
C ALA A 361 21.86 -15.43 -17.07
N LEU A 362 20.65 -15.87 -17.45
CA LEU A 362 20.40 -16.44 -18.77
C LEU A 362 20.69 -15.46 -19.90
N ALA A 363 20.38 -14.18 -19.72
CA ALA A 363 20.69 -13.16 -20.71
C ALA A 363 22.19 -13.03 -20.98
N ILE A 364 23.03 -13.29 -19.98
CA ILE A 364 24.49 -13.23 -20.07
C ILE A 364 25.03 -14.50 -20.74
N THR A 365 24.62 -15.67 -20.26
CA THR A 365 25.26 -16.95 -20.60
C THR A 365 24.73 -17.58 -21.89
N ASP A 366 23.43 -17.49 -22.16
CA ASP A 366 22.77 -18.45 -23.04
C ASP A 366 22.24 -17.83 -24.35
N PRO A 367 22.32 -18.51 -25.51
CA PRO A 367 21.34 -18.31 -26.57
C PRO A 367 19.91 -18.53 -26.05
N VAL A 368 18.90 -17.90 -26.66
CA VAL A 368 17.50 -17.98 -26.21
C VAL A 368 17.02 -19.45 -26.12
N THR A 369 17.00 -20.03 -24.92
CA THR A 369 16.62 -21.43 -24.64
C THR A 369 15.15 -21.57 -24.23
N SER A 370 14.68 -22.82 -24.03
CA SER A 370 13.35 -23.11 -23.47
C SER A 370 13.16 -22.60 -22.04
N GLN A 371 14.23 -22.44 -21.26
CA GLN A 371 14.17 -21.96 -19.87
C GLN A 371 13.56 -20.55 -19.74
N ILE A 372 13.65 -19.73 -20.79
CA ILE A 372 13.02 -18.40 -20.79
C ILE A 372 11.50 -18.48 -20.74
N GLU A 373 10.90 -19.57 -21.22
CA GLU A 373 9.44 -19.75 -21.21
C GLU A 373 8.96 -19.96 -19.77
N ASP A 374 9.64 -20.83 -19.01
CA ASP A 374 9.33 -21.09 -17.61
C ASP A 374 9.48 -19.82 -16.76
N LEU A 375 10.58 -19.09 -16.93
CA LEU A 375 10.80 -17.83 -16.22
C LEU A 375 9.80 -16.75 -16.63
N ALA A 376 9.40 -16.69 -17.91
CA ALA A 376 8.37 -15.78 -18.36
C ALA A 376 7.02 -16.07 -17.69
N LEU A 377 6.65 -17.34 -17.53
CA LEU A 377 5.44 -17.74 -16.82
C LEU A 377 5.49 -17.35 -15.34
N VAL A 378 6.63 -17.53 -14.66
CA VAL A 378 6.81 -17.12 -13.26
C VAL A 378 6.74 -15.60 -13.11
N LEU A 379 7.49 -14.86 -13.93
CA LEU A 379 7.44 -13.39 -13.94
C LEU A 379 6.04 -12.89 -14.26
N HIS A 380 5.31 -13.51 -15.19
CA HIS A 380 3.95 -13.10 -15.51
C HIS A 380 3.03 -13.11 -14.29
N LYS A 381 3.11 -14.16 -13.46
CA LYS A 381 2.34 -14.23 -12.20
C LYS A 381 2.73 -13.10 -11.24
N ARG A 382 4.03 -12.77 -11.15
CA ARG A 382 4.58 -11.74 -10.25
C ARG A 382 4.31 -10.31 -10.75
N THR A 383 4.21 -10.09 -12.06
CA THR A 383 3.96 -8.78 -12.68
C THR A 383 2.47 -8.51 -12.91
N GLY A 384 1.59 -9.05 -12.07
CA GLY A 384 0.14 -8.79 -12.12
C GLY A 384 -0.57 -9.41 -13.33
N ALA A 385 -0.01 -10.46 -13.93
CA ALA A 385 -0.57 -11.17 -15.08
C ALA A 385 -0.88 -10.26 -16.28
N ASN A 386 0.07 -9.38 -16.65
CA ASN A 386 0.00 -8.55 -17.84
C ASN A 386 1.08 -8.95 -18.84
N ALA A 387 0.67 -9.53 -19.98
CA ALA A 387 1.59 -10.11 -20.96
C ALA A 387 2.57 -9.08 -21.54
N ASN A 388 2.11 -7.84 -21.78
CA ASN A 388 2.96 -6.78 -22.32
C ASN A 388 4.00 -6.32 -21.30
N ILE A 389 3.60 -6.18 -20.02
CA ILE A 389 4.54 -5.83 -18.95
C ILE A 389 5.60 -6.92 -18.78
N THR A 390 5.20 -8.19 -18.73
CA THR A 390 6.15 -9.33 -18.64
C THR A 390 7.13 -9.31 -19.81
N ARG A 391 6.62 -9.13 -21.03
CA ARG A 391 7.42 -9.05 -22.25
C ARG A 391 8.43 -7.90 -22.19
N PHE A 392 7.98 -6.71 -21.80
CA PHE A 392 8.84 -5.53 -21.66
C PHE A 392 9.91 -5.70 -20.60
N LEU A 393 9.55 -6.29 -19.45
CA LEU A 393 10.49 -6.61 -18.39
C LEU A 393 11.60 -7.52 -18.90
N ILE A 394 11.26 -8.67 -19.49
CA ILE A 394 12.24 -9.63 -19.99
C ILE A 394 13.12 -9.02 -21.08
N MET A 395 12.53 -8.26 -22.01
CA MET A 395 13.31 -7.55 -23.03
C MET A 395 14.32 -6.56 -22.43
N ASP A 396 13.94 -5.87 -21.35
CA ASP A 396 14.82 -4.93 -20.66
C ASP A 396 15.96 -5.64 -19.93
N ILE A 397 15.67 -6.77 -19.30
CA ILE A 397 16.68 -7.66 -18.71
C ILE A 397 17.69 -8.10 -19.79
N TRP A 398 17.20 -8.58 -20.93
CA TRP A 398 18.04 -9.00 -22.05
C TRP A 398 18.83 -7.85 -22.67
N MET A 399 18.27 -6.65 -22.70
CA MET A 399 18.97 -5.46 -23.19
C MET A 399 20.21 -5.14 -22.36
N LEU A 400 20.13 -5.37 -21.05
CA LEU A 400 21.21 -5.16 -20.10
C LEU A 400 22.28 -6.24 -20.17
N GLY A 401 21.89 -7.52 -20.28
CA GLY A 401 22.81 -8.66 -20.19
C GLY A 401 23.33 -9.19 -21.54
N ALA A 402 22.49 -9.20 -22.57
CA ALA A 402 22.77 -9.90 -23.81
C ALA A 402 23.35 -9.00 -24.94
N PRO A 403 24.08 -9.61 -25.90
CA PRO A 403 24.40 -8.98 -27.18
C PRO A 403 23.15 -8.52 -27.94
N ARG A 404 23.26 -7.45 -28.75
CA ARG A 404 22.11 -6.86 -29.45
C ARG A 404 21.49 -7.81 -30.48
N GLU A 405 22.32 -8.67 -31.06
CA GLU A 405 21.99 -9.64 -32.09
C GLU A 405 21.01 -10.71 -31.58
N ARG A 406 20.98 -10.96 -30.27
CA ARG A 406 20.07 -11.94 -29.64
C ARG A 406 18.66 -11.39 -29.37
N GLN A 407 18.49 -10.07 -29.36
CA GLN A 407 17.21 -9.43 -29.00
C GLN A 407 16.05 -9.75 -29.95
N PRO A 408 16.23 -9.80 -31.29
CA PRO A 408 15.15 -10.14 -32.21
C PRO A 408 14.61 -11.58 -32.02
N ALA A 409 15.51 -12.53 -31.72
CA ALA A 409 15.13 -13.91 -31.47
C ALA A 409 14.28 -14.04 -30.18
N LEU A 410 14.70 -13.37 -29.11
CA LEU A 410 13.93 -13.29 -27.87
C LEU A 410 12.57 -12.64 -28.10
N ASP A 411 12.53 -11.48 -28.76
CA ASP A 411 11.30 -10.74 -29.02
C ASP A 411 10.29 -11.58 -29.83
N LYS A 412 10.77 -12.33 -30.83
CA LYS A 412 9.95 -13.30 -31.58
C LYS A 412 9.41 -14.41 -30.67
N LYS A 413 10.25 -14.99 -29.82
CA LYS A 413 9.86 -16.06 -28.87
C LYS A 413 8.78 -15.55 -27.90
N LEU A 414 9.00 -14.40 -27.26
CA LEU A 414 8.05 -13.80 -26.31
C LEU A 414 6.72 -13.38 -26.97
N ARG A 415 6.74 -12.92 -28.22
CA ARG A 415 5.50 -12.69 -28.99
C ARG A 415 4.75 -13.99 -29.27
N GLY A 416 5.48 -15.08 -29.54
CA GLY A 416 4.89 -16.41 -29.67
C GLY A 416 4.20 -16.91 -28.38
N MET A 417 4.70 -16.50 -27.22
CA MET A 417 4.09 -16.80 -25.92
C MET A 417 2.90 -15.91 -25.55
N HIS A 418 2.60 -14.86 -26.32
CA HIS A 418 1.63 -13.84 -25.92
C HIS A 418 0.24 -14.45 -25.62
N ASP A 419 -0.24 -15.32 -26.51
CA ASP A 419 -1.56 -15.94 -26.36
C ASP A 419 -1.62 -16.87 -25.15
N GLU A 420 -0.53 -17.59 -24.84
CA GLU A 420 -0.42 -18.45 -23.66
C GLU A 420 -0.44 -17.61 -22.37
N LEU A 421 0.32 -16.51 -22.33
CA LEU A 421 0.32 -15.59 -21.20
C LEU A 421 -1.06 -14.97 -20.99
N MET A 422 -1.74 -14.55 -22.06
CA MET A 422 -3.09 -14.02 -22.01
C MET A 422 -4.10 -15.05 -21.49
N LEU A 423 -4.00 -16.31 -21.93
CA LEU A 423 -4.83 -17.39 -21.40
C LEU A 423 -4.58 -17.62 -19.91
N MET A 424 -3.33 -17.53 -19.46
CA MET A 424 -2.99 -17.61 -18.04
C MET A 424 -3.57 -16.41 -17.27
N SER A 425 -3.50 -15.20 -17.80
CA SER A 425 -4.10 -14.01 -17.20
C SER A 425 -5.60 -14.20 -16.97
N LEU A 426 -6.31 -14.73 -17.97
CA LEU A 426 -7.73 -15.04 -17.86
C LEU A 426 -7.99 -16.02 -16.70
N ARG A 427 -7.24 -17.12 -16.62
CA ARG A 427 -7.36 -18.11 -15.52
C ARG A 427 -7.10 -17.50 -14.15
N MET A 428 -6.15 -16.58 -14.04
CA MET A 428 -5.81 -15.92 -12.77
C MET A 428 -6.88 -14.91 -12.33
N GLN A 429 -7.64 -14.31 -13.25
CA GLN A 429 -8.74 -13.41 -12.90
C GLN A 429 -9.91 -14.13 -12.22
N TRP A 430 -10.09 -15.44 -12.45
CA TRP A 430 -11.10 -16.27 -11.79
C TRP A 430 -10.74 -16.65 -10.35
N VAL A 431 -9.48 -16.46 -9.94
CA VAL A 431 -9.10 -16.56 -8.53
C VAL A 431 -9.52 -15.25 -7.86
N PRO A 432 -10.37 -15.27 -6.81
CA PRO A 432 -10.76 -14.06 -6.11
C PRO A 432 -9.50 -13.33 -5.66
N GLN A 433 -9.14 -12.23 -6.33
CA GLN A 433 -8.05 -11.39 -5.88
C GLN A 433 -8.51 -10.75 -4.58
N ARG A 434 -8.15 -11.36 -3.44
CA ARG A 434 -8.44 -10.94 -2.06
C ARG A 434 -7.91 -9.53 -1.70
N HIS A 435 -7.50 -8.74 -2.69
CA HIS A 435 -6.81 -7.46 -2.54
C HIS A 435 -7.46 -6.29 -3.31
N LYS A 436 -8.53 -6.49 -4.08
CA LYS A 436 -9.10 -5.42 -4.94
C LYS A 436 -9.84 -4.30 -4.21
N THR A 437 -10.13 -4.42 -2.91
CA THR A 437 -10.88 -3.40 -2.14
C THR A 437 -9.99 -2.51 -1.27
N LYS A 438 -8.68 -2.77 -1.19
CA LYS A 438 -7.78 -1.90 -0.42
C LYS A 438 -7.43 -0.65 -1.24
N PRO A 439 -7.41 0.55 -0.64
CA PRO A 439 -6.83 1.71 -1.31
C PRO A 439 -5.42 1.34 -1.78
N ALA A 440 -5.17 1.48 -3.08
CA ALA A 440 -3.93 1.07 -3.71
C ALA A 440 -2.78 1.95 -3.19
N LEU A 441 -1.99 1.41 -2.26
CA LEU A 441 -0.77 2.03 -1.78
C LEU A 441 0.22 2.08 -2.95
N LYS A 442 0.60 3.27 -3.38
CA LYS A 442 1.43 3.43 -4.59
C LYS A 442 2.85 2.95 -4.35
N GLY A 443 3.33 2.05 -5.21
CA GLY A 443 4.75 1.68 -5.28
C GLY A 443 5.17 0.54 -4.34
N ILE A 444 4.22 -0.19 -3.77
CA ILE A 444 4.46 -1.44 -3.02
C ILE A 444 4.18 -2.68 -3.85
N LEU A 445 3.38 -2.53 -4.91
CA LEU A 445 3.08 -3.60 -5.85
C LEU A 445 4.01 -3.49 -7.06
N LEU A 446 4.63 -4.62 -7.41
CA LEU A 446 5.53 -4.67 -8.56
C LEU A 446 4.78 -4.36 -9.86
N ASP A 447 3.57 -4.85 -10.04
CA ASP A 447 2.80 -4.63 -11.27
C ASP A 447 2.46 -3.14 -11.47
N GLU A 448 2.07 -2.42 -10.43
CA GLU A 448 1.86 -0.97 -10.46
C GLU A 448 3.17 -0.23 -10.75
N THR A 449 4.26 -0.64 -10.10
CA THR A 449 5.58 -0.04 -10.31
C THR A 449 6.03 -0.22 -11.76
N LEU A 450 5.77 -1.37 -12.37
CA LEU A 450 6.08 -1.66 -13.76
C LEU A 450 5.14 -0.96 -14.74
N LYS A 451 3.84 -0.85 -14.42
CA LYS A 451 2.88 -0.04 -15.20
C LYS A 451 3.38 1.40 -15.29
N ASP A 452 3.78 1.99 -14.18
CA ASP A 452 4.33 3.36 -14.14
C ASP A 452 5.58 3.53 -15.00
N VAL A 453 6.47 2.52 -15.03
CA VAL A 453 7.71 2.57 -15.82
C VAL A 453 7.44 2.30 -17.31
N TYR A 454 6.42 1.52 -17.63
CA TYR A 454 6.09 1.10 -19.00
C TYR A 454 4.90 1.82 -19.62
N ASP A 455 4.28 2.77 -18.94
CA ASP A 455 3.07 3.47 -19.40
C ASP A 455 3.23 4.01 -20.84
N GLU A 456 4.33 4.73 -21.12
CA GLU A 456 4.59 5.23 -22.48
C GLU A 456 4.72 4.13 -23.54
N ARG A 457 5.21 2.93 -23.18
CA ARG A 457 5.36 1.79 -24.10
C ARG A 457 4.03 1.09 -24.30
N LEU A 458 3.25 0.93 -23.23
CA LEU A 458 1.91 0.35 -23.29
C LEU A 458 1.01 1.20 -24.19
N LEU A 459 1.09 2.53 -24.08
CA LEU A 459 0.39 3.46 -24.98
C LEU A 459 0.85 3.34 -26.43
N GLN A 460 2.14 3.14 -26.69
CA GLN A 460 2.66 3.00 -28.04
C GLN A 460 2.20 1.70 -28.74
N GLU A 461 2.05 0.60 -28.00
CA GLU A 461 1.56 -0.67 -28.57
C GLU A 461 0.06 -0.66 -28.88
N GLN A 462 -0.72 0.15 -28.18
CA GLN A 462 -2.16 0.27 -28.42
C GLN A 462 -2.49 1.07 -29.68
N ILE A 463 -1.53 1.82 -30.23
CA ILE A 463 -1.75 2.60 -31.45
C ILE A 463 -1.44 1.70 -32.65
N PRO A 464 -2.45 1.24 -33.42
CA PRO A 464 -2.21 0.45 -34.63
C PRO A 464 -1.33 1.27 -35.58
N CYS A 465 -0.30 0.64 -36.14
CA CYS A 465 0.74 1.21 -36.99
C CYS A 465 0.21 2.19 -38.07
N GLY A 466 0.01 3.45 -37.67
CA GLY A 466 -0.22 4.61 -38.53
C GLY A 466 0.81 5.68 -38.18
N GLY A 467 2.07 5.45 -38.59
CA GLY A 467 3.27 6.16 -38.12
C GLY A 467 3.33 7.68 -38.34
N SER A 468 2.28 8.30 -38.88
CA SER A 468 2.20 9.75 -39.10
C SER A 468 1.52 10.50 -37.94
N LEU A 469 0.56 9.88 -37.24
CA LEU A 469 -0.27 10.60 -36.26
C LEU A 469 0.44 10.81 -34.90
N VAL A 470 1.28 9.86 -34.48
CA VAL A 470 1.97 9.87 -33.18
C VAL A 470 2.97 11.02 -33.07
N HIS A 471 3.62 11.39 -34.18
CA HIS A 471 4.56 12.49 -34.20
C HIS A 471 3.86 13.85 -34.06
N ASN A 472 2.64 13.98 -34.60
CA ASN A 472 1.80 15.17 -34.50
C ASN A 472 1.20 15.34 -33.10
N ILE A 473 0.71 14.27 -32.48
CA ILE A 473 0.15 14.33 -31.11
C ILE A 473 1.25 14.64 -30.07
N LYS A 474 2.46 14.06 -30.20
CA LYS A 474 3.60 14.39 -29.32
C LYS A 474 4.02 15.86 -29.43
N HIS A 475 3.90 16.48 -30.61
CA HIS A 475 4.17 17.91 -30.79
C HIS A 475 3.06 18.78 -30.18
N GLN A 476 1.79 18.40 -30.36
CA GLN A 476 0.64 19.13 -29.81
C GLN A 476 0.60 19.12 -28.28
N VAL A 477 0.84 17.97 -27.65
CA VAL A 477 0.81 17.84 -26.17
C VAL A 477 2.00 18.57 -25.53
N LYS A 478 3.20 18.53 -26.14
CA LYS A 478 4.35 19.32 -25.66
C LYS A 478 4.10 20.82 -25.73
N HIS A 479 3.48 21.32 -26.80
CA HIS A 479 3.14 22.75 -26.89
C HIS A 479 2.12 23.18 -25.83
N GLN A 480 1.07 22.37 -25.59
CA GLN A 480 0.06 22.69 -24.57
C GLN A 480 0.60 22.66 -23.14
N VAL A 481 1.60 21.82 -22.84
CA VAL A 481 2.25 21.76 -21.52
C VAL A 481 3.25 22.90 -21.33
N VAL A 482 4.00 23.27 -22.38
CA VAL A 482 4.96 24.39 -22.31
C VAL A 482 4.25 25.75 -22.20
N ASP A 483 3.11 25.92 -22.85
CA ASP A 483 2.32 27.17 -22.76
C ASP A 483 1.62 27.34 -21.40
N ARG A 484 1.36 26.26 -20.66
CA ARG A 484 0.85 26.33 -19.27
C ARG A 484 1.92 26.67 -18.23
N ILE A 485 3.22 26.51 -18.54
CA ILE A 485 4.33 26.77 -17.61
C ILE A 485 4.85 28.22 -17.71
N ARG A 486 4.47 28.99 -18.73
CA ARG A 486 4.82 30.41 -18.89
C ARG A 486 3.83 31.38 -18.20
N LYS A 487 3.49 31.14 -16.94
CA LYS A 487 2.97 32.22 -16.06
C LYS A 487 4.06 32.66 -15.08
N PRO A 488 4.37 33.96 -14.98
CA PRO A 488 5.42 34.43 -14.10
C PRO A 488 4.99 34.25 -12.63
N ARG A 489 5.75 33.46 -11.87
CA ARG A 489 5.58 33.37 -10.40
C ARG A 489 6.02 34.69 -9.74
N PRO A 490 5.27 35.21 -8.76
CA PRO A 490 5.66 36.39 -8.02
C PRO A 490 6.88 36.10 -7.13
N LYS A 491 7.84 37.04 -7.11
CA LYS A 491 9.05 36.99 -6.29
C LYS A 491 8.69 37.05 -4.80
N ARG A 492 8.81 35.94 -4.07
CA ARG A 492 8.80 35.93 -2.60
C ARG A 492 10.21 36.25 -2.09
N ARG A 493 10.35 37.38 -1.40
CA ARG A 493 11.52 37.71 -0.59
C ARG A 493 11.44 36.91 0.71
N THR A 494 12.44 36.09 1.00
CA THR A 494 12.71 35.59 2.35
C THR A 494 14.16 35.93 2.69
N SER A 495 14.31 36.80 3.68
CA SER A 495 15.56 37.21 4.28
C SER A 495 15.71 36.49 5.61
N SER A 496 16.55 35.46 5.66
CA SER A 496 17.14 34.96 6.90
C SER A 496 18.44 34.21 6.57
N PRO A 497 19.53 34.45 7.33
CA PRO A 497 20.83 33.86 7.07
C PRO A 497 20.92 32.40 7.57
N PRO A 498 21.83 31.58 7.01
CA PRO A 498 22.01 30.20 7.43
C PRO A 498 22.73 30.11 8.78
N VAL A 499 22.22 29.21 9.64
CA VAL A 499 22.89 28.79 10.88
C VAL A 499 23.97 27.74 10.52
N PRO A 500 25.21 27.83 11.06
CA PRO A 500 26.24 26.83 10.80
C PRO A 500 25.97 25.55 11.60
N LEU A 501 25.88 24.42 10.92
CA LEU A 501 25.88 23.09 11.53
C LEU A 501 27.33 22.62 11.74
N GLU A 502 27.89 22.96 12.90
CA GLU A 502 29.01 22.23 13.49
C GLU A 502 28.61 21.81 14.90
N GLN A 503 28.03 20.60 15.02
CA GLN A 503 28.11 19.84 16.26
C GLN A 503 28.38 18.37 15.95
N VAL A 504 29.61 18.00 16.33
CA VAL A 504 30.17 16.66 16.33
C VAL A 504 29.37 15.80 17.30
N ILE A 505 28.57 14.87 16.77
CA ILE A 505 28.03 13.76 17.56
C ILE A 505 29.08 12.65 17.55
N SER A 506 29.67 12.39 18.71
CA SER A 506 30.59 11.29 18.94
C SER A 506 29.83 9.95 18.91
N TYR A 507 30.20 9.07 17.97
CA TYR A 507 29.61 7.73 17.81
C TYR A 507 30.13 6.72 18.85
N PRO A 508 29.30 5.82 19.40
CA PRO A 508 29.77 4.63 20.09
C PRO A 508 30.06 3.48 19.11
N ARG A 509 31.33 3.02 19.15
CA ARG A 509 31.96 1.75 18.71
C ARG A 509 31.68 1.15 17.30
N PRO A 510 32.74 0.66 16.62
CA PRO A 510 32.62 -0.07 15.35
C PRO A 510 32.06 -1.48 15.56
N LEU A 511 31.26 -1.94 14.59
CA LEU A 511 30.91 -3.35 14.40
C LEU A 511 32.17 -4.21 14.20
N PRO A 512 32.15 -5.49 14.59
CA PRO A 512 33.32 -6.37 14.50
C PRO A 512 33.79 -6.52 13.05
N ASN A 513 35.12 -6.50 12.87
CA ASN A 513 35.83 -6.68 11.60
C ASN A 513 35.29 -7.89 10.83
N PHE A 514 34.59 -7.64 9.72
CA PHE A 514 34.41 -8.63 8.67
C PHE A 514 35.69 -8.66 7.82
N SER A 515 36.35 -9.82 7.80
CA SER A 515 37.51 -10.09 6.95
C SER A 515 37.12 -9.99 5.46
N PRO A 516 37.99 -9.46 4.58
CA PRO A 516 37.77 -9.57 3.14
C PRO A 516 37.89 -11.05 2.74
N TYR A 517 36.88 -11.59 2.06
CA TYR A 517 36.83 -13.01 1.68
C TYR A 517 37.90 -13.38 0.63
N PRO A 518 38.36 -14.64 0.63
CA PRO A 518 39.33 -15.14 -0.34
C PRO A 518 38.68 -15.36 -1.72
N ASN A 519 39.51 -15.38 -2.77
CA ASN A 519 39.16 -15.73 -4.15
C ASN A 519 38.10 -16.84 -4.22
N VAL A 520 36.87 -16.50 -4.61
CA VAL A 520 35.80 -17.47 -4.84
C VAL A 520 35.92 -17.97 -6.28
N ASP A 521 35.99 -19.28 -6.44
CA ASP A 521 35.91 -19.95 -7.75
C ASP A 521 34.50 -19.76 -8.32
N HIS A 522 34.39 -18.91 -9.34
CA HIS A 522 33.12 -18.44 -9.90
C HIS A 522 32.27 -19.57 -10.51
N ASP A 523 32.90 -20.58 -11.11
CA ASP A 523 32.18 -21.69 -11.74
C ASP A 523 31.55 -22.59 -10.68
N LYS A 524 32.31 -22.89 -9.63
CA LYS A 524 31.83 -23.67 -8.48
C LYS A 524 30.72 -22.95 -7.71
N PHE A 525 30.75 -21.62 -7.68
CA PHE A 525 29.70 -20.82 -7.06
C PHE A 525 28.41 -20.85 -7.87
N LEU A 526 28.49 -20.77 -9.21
CA LEU A 526 27.33 -20.88 -10.10
C LEU A 526 26.68 -22.28 -10.05
N GLU A 527 27.48 -23.35 -9.93
CA GLU A 527 26.98 -24.71 -9.72
C GLU A 527 26.21 -24.83 -8.39
N ASN A 528 26.81 -24.39 -7.28
CA ASN A 528 26.16 -24.40 -5.96
C ASN A 528 24.87 -23.55 -5.93
N PHE A 529 24.85 -22.46 -6.70
CA PHE A 529 23.67 -21.62 -6.85
C PHE A 529 22.55 -22.34 -7.62
N HIS A 530 22.89 -23.04 -8.71
CA HIS A 530 21.91 -23.83 -9.47
C HIS A 530 21.29 -24.94 -8.60
N GLU A 531 22.08 -25.60 -7.75
CA GLU A 531 21.56 -26.59 -6.79
C GLU A 531 20.62 -25.96 -5.75
N SER A 532 21.03 -24.83 -5.17
CA SER A 532 20.20 -24.07 -4.22
C SER A 532 18.91 -23.56 -4.86
N PHE A 533 18.94 -23.21 -6.15
CA PHE A 533 17.78 -22.78 -6.93
C PHE A 533 16.78 -23.91 -7.14
N VAL A 534 17.26 -25.11 -7.49
CA VAL A 534 16.41 -26.30 -7.61
C VAL A 534 15.72 -26.60 -6.28
N GLU A 535 16.39 -26.39 -5.14
CA GLU A 535 15.76 -26.52 -3.82
C GLU A 535 14.71 -25.44 -3.54
N VAL A 536 14.97 -24.18 -3.92
CA VAL A 536 14.00 -23.08 -3.78
C VAL A 536 12.75 -23.34 -4.63
N LEU A 537 12.90 -23.76 -5.88
CA LEU A 537 11.77 -24.13 -6.75
C LEU A 537 10.92 -25.27 -6.14
N LYS A 538 11.58 -26.28 -5.56
CA LYS A 538 10.92 -27.37 -4.84
C LYS A 538 10.16 -26.87 -3.61
N LEU A 539 10.77 -26.00 -2.80
CA LEU A 539 10.16 -25.38 -1.61
C LEU A 539 8.91 -24.56 -1.95
N HIS A 540 8.84 -23.98 -3.15
CA HIS A 540 7.72 -23.17 -3.60
C HIS A 540 6.58 -23.96 -4.26
N ASN A 541 6.59 -25.31 -4.22
CA ASN A 541 5.61 -26.17 -4.91
C ASN A 541 5.42 -25.82 -6.40
N LEU A 542 6.43 -25.19 -7.01
CA LEU A 542 6.45 -24.93 -8.43
C LEU A 542 6.88 -26.22 -9.12
N LYS A 543 5.91 -27.06 -9.52
CA LYS A 543 6.16 -28.23 -10.37
C LYS A 543 6.63 -27.75 -11.75
N ILE A 544 7.92 -27.48 -11.88
CA ILE A 544 8.57 -27.43 -13.18
C ILE A 544 8.93 -28.87 -13.52
N PHE A 545 8.39 -29.39 -14.61
CA PHE A 545 8.82 -30.67 -15.18
C PHE A 545 10.21 -30.47 -15.77
N VAL A 546 11.24 -30.48 -14.94
CA VAL A 546 12.62 -30.65 -15.40
C VAL A 546 12.80 -32.13 -15.69
N THR A 547 12.28 -32.60 -16.83
CA THR A 547 12.78 -33.85 -17.39
C THR A 547 14.13 -33.53 -18.03
N SER A 548 15.22 -33.93 -17.37
CA SER A 548 16.51 -34.03 -18.04
C SER A 548 16.32 -34.96 -19.24
N SER A 549 16.72 -34.51 -20.42
CA SER A 549 16.33 -35.14 -21.68
C SER A 549 17.09 -36.42 -22.02
N ASP A 550 17.93 -36.94 -21.10
CA ASP A 550 18.88 -38.02 -21.39
C ASP A 550 18.67 -39.33 -20.63
N GLU A 551 17.60 -39.49 -19.85
CA GLU A 551 17.30 -40.78 -19.22
C GLU A 551 15.81 -41.10 -19.33
N LEU A 552 15.38 -41.72 -20.44
CA LEU A 552 14.15 -42.52 -20.49
C LEU A 552 14.26 -43.59 -21.59
N GLU A 553 14.23 -44.85 -21.16
CA GLU A 553 14.13 -46.09 -21.94
C GLU A 553 12.94 -46.09 -22.93
N PRO A 554 13.00 -46.86 -24.04
CA PRO A 554 12.07 -46.73 -25.17
C PRO A 554 10.66 -47.30 -24.95
N GLU A 555 10.34 -47.85 -23.78
CA GLU A 555 9.11 -48.65 -23.61
C GLU A 555 7.85 -47.87 -23.19
N THR A 556 7.95 -46.60 -22.80
CA THR A 556 6.76 -45.83 -22.35
C THR A 556 6.00 -45.09 -23.46
N ARG A 557 6.29 -45.35 -24.74
CA ARG A 557 5.70 -44.63 -25.89
C ARG A 557 4.32 -45.12 -26.36
N ARG A 558 3.65 -46.04 -25.65
CA ARG A 558 2.39 -46.65 -26.16
C ARG A 558 1.08 -46.33 -25.45
N GLU A 559 1.04 -45.56 -24.37
CA GLU A 559 -0.23 -45.22 -23.72
C GLU A 559 -0.37 -43.74 -23.37
N VAL A 560 -0.43 -42.87 -24.38
CA VAL A 560 -1.10 -41.56 -24.24
C VAL A 560 -1.82 -41.24 -25.56
N VAL A 561 -2.97 -41.89 -25.77
CA VAL A 561 -3.93 -41.52 -26.82
C VAL A 561 -4.92 -40.50 -26.24
N ASN A 562 -4.59 -39.23 -26.44
CA ASN A 562 -5.47 -38.15 -26.90
C ASN A 562 -6.96 -38.14 -26.44
N PRO A 563 -7.35 -37.41 -25.37
CA PRO A 563 -8.76 -37.26 -24.94
C PRO A 563 -9.58 -36.26 -25.78
N LEU A 564 -9.00 -35.64 -26.81
CA LEU A 564 -9.62 -34.50 -27.53
C LEU A 564 -10.46 -34.88 -28.76
N LYS A 565 -10.77 -36.16 -28.98
CA LYS A 565 -11.59 -36.62 -30.13
C LYS A 565 -13.02 -37.04 -29.80
N GLU A 566 -13.41 -37.20 -28.54
CA GLU A 566 -14.76 -37.69 -28.20
C GLU A 566 -15.80 -36.59 -27.97
N HIS A 567 -15.40 -35.35 -27.67
CA HIS A 567 -16.36 -34.25 -27.49
C HIS A 567 -16.91 -33.61 -28.77
N ARG A 568 -16.45 -34.01 -29.96
CA ARG A 568 -16.94 -33.48 -31.25
C ARG A 568 -17.98 -34.35 -31.97
N LYS A 569 -18.38 -35.49 -31.39
CA LYS A 569 -19.44 -36.36 -31.94
C LYS A 569 -20.79 -36.31 -31.21
N ALA A 570 -20.89 -35.61 -30.08
CA ALA A 570 -22.11 -35.57 -29.26
C ALA A 570 -23.06 -34.38 -29.54
N SER A 571 -22.77 -33.52 -30.53
CA SER A 571 -23.59 -32.31 -30.81
C SER A 571 -24.26 -32.31 -32.19
N ARG A 572 -24.54 -33.48 -32.77
CA ARG A 572 -25.17 -33.59 -34.11
C ARG A 572 -26.38 -34.52 -34.20
N SER A 573 -27.03 -34.88 -33.09
CA SER A 573 -28.22 -35.75 -33.13
C SER A 573 -29.41 -35.25 -32.31
N ASP A 574 -29.74 -33.97 -32.36
CA ASP A 574 -31.05 -33.48 -31.88
C ASP A 574 -31.54 -32.33 -32.76
N HIS A 575 -32.00 -32.68 -33.96
CA HIS A 575 -32.93 -31.88 -34.77
C HIS A 575 -33.71 -32.85 -35.66
N ASN A 576 -34.73 -33.49 -35.08
CA ASN A 576 -35.92 -34.00 -35.77
C ASN A 576 -36.88 -34.59 -34.73
N ARG A 577 -37.75 -33.76 -34.16
CA ARG A 577 -39.12 -34.11 -33.76
C ARG A 577 -39.89 -32.85 -33.35
N THR A 578 -40.95 -32.60 -34.12
CA THR A 578 -42.04 -31.61 -33.99
C THR A 578 -41.68 -30.15 -34.03
#